data_AF-A0A7V7FLP2-F1
#
_entry.id   AF-A0A7V7FLP2-F1
#
_cell.length_a   1.000
_cell.length_b   1.000
_cell.length_c   1.000
_cell.angle_alpha   90.00
_cell.angle_beta   90.00
_cell.angle_gamma   90.00
#
_symmetry.space_group_name_H-M   'P 1'
#
loop_
_entity.id
_entity.type
_entity.pdbx_description
1 polymer ?
#
loop_
_entity_poly.entity_id
_entity_poly.type
_entity_poly.pdbx_seq_one_letter_code
_entity_poly.pdbx_strand_id
1 'polypeptide(L)'
;MDTGIFRLTAVQTLAGKSGKEKIRWRFSAAREAVETPLFITIIAVTAGIVLFLFIFWTSLAVGAKRCHDRGRSGWFQLISLIPFIGSLWLLVELGILKGKEGGNRFGPDPLA
;
A
#
# COMPACT_ATOMS: atom_id res chain seq x y z
N MET A 1 1.80 8.26 -25.79
CA MET A 1 1.85 7.03 -26.60
C MET A 1 0.95 7.28 -27.80
N ASP A 2 1.54 7.43 -28.99
CA ASP A 2 0.88 7.98 -30.17
C ASP A 2 -0.12 6.98 -30.77
N THR A 3 -1.39 7.36 -30.82
CA THR A 3 -2.47 6.53 -31.37
C THR A 3 -2.35 6.36 -32.90
N GLY A 4 -1.55 7.20 -33.57
CA GLY A 4 -1.28 7.12 -35.01
C GLY A 4 -0.52 5.86 -35.42
N ILE A 5 0.52 5.48 -34.67
CA ILE A 5 1.37 4.31 -34.98
C ILE A 5 0.57 3.01 -34.83
N PHE A 6 -0.26 2.89 -33.79
CA PHE A 6 -1.06 1.68 -33.54
C PHE A 6 -2.09 1.43 -34.65
N ARG A 7 -2.68 2.50 -35.19
CA ARG A 7 -3.65 2.42 -36.30
C ARG A 7 -3.00 1.94 -37.60
N LEU A 8 -1.80 2.44 -37.92
CA LEU A 8 -1.08 2.04 -39.13
C LEU A 8 -0.65 0.57 -39.08
N THR A 9 -0.12 0.10 -37.94
CA THR A 9 0.28 -1.30 -37.76
C THR A 9 -0.91 -2.26 -37.81
N ALA A 10 -2.03 -1.90 -37.18
CA ALA A 10 -3.26 -2.70 -37.23
C ALA A 10 -3.80 -2.82 -38.66
N VAL A 11 -3.81 -1.72 -39.43
CA VAL A 11 -4.29 -1.72 -40.83
C VAL A 11 -3.39 -2.59 -41.72
N GLN A 12 -2.07 -2.45 -41.61
CA GLN A 12 -1.12 -3.26 -42.37
C GLN A 12 -1.24 -4.76 -42.04
N THR A 13 -1.41 -5.09 -40.76
CA THR A 13 -1.60 -6.49 -40.30
C THR A 13 -2.92 -7.10 -40.80
N LEU A 14 -3.96 -6.28 -40.94
CA LEU A 14 -5.29 -6.72 -41.41
C LEU A 14 -5.40 -6.81 -42.93
N ALA A 15 -4.51 -6.16 -43.69
CA ALA A 15 -4.52 -6.16 -45.15
C ALA A 15 -4.15 -7.53 -45.75
N GLY A 16 -3.27 -8.29 -45.07
CA GLY A 16 -2.82 -9.62 -45.54
C GLY A 16 -3.63 -10.82 -45.01
N LYS A 17 -4.65 -10.60 -44.16
CA LYS A 17 -5.39 -11.68 -43.48
C LYS A 17 -6.69 -12.03 -44.19
N SER A 18 -6.96 -13.33 -44.31
CA SER A 18 -8.24 -13.86 -44.81
C SER A 18 -9.41 -13.45 -43.89
N GLY A 19 -10.64 -13.40 -44.41
CA GLY A 19 -11.83 -12.90 -43.69
C GLY A 19 -12.08 -13.57 -42.33
N LYS A 20 -11.89 -14.89 -42.23
CA LYS A 20 -12.00 -15.63 -40.94
C LYS A 20 -10.89 -15.24 -39.96
N GLU A 21 -9.68 -14.98 -40.47
CA GLU A 21 -8.53 -14.59 -39.66
C GLU A 21 -8.61 -13.17 -39.15
N LYS A 22 -9.21 -12.26 -39.94
CA LYS A 22 -9.52 -10.90 -39.54
C LYS A 22 -10.49 -10.89 -38.34
N ILE A 23 -11.50 -11.77 -38.36
CA ILE A 23 -12.42 -11.94 -37.23
C ILE A 23 -11.69 -12.49 -36.00
N ARG A 24 -10.92 -13.58 -36.15
CA ARG A 24 -10.12 -14.15 -35.05
C ARG A 24 -9.18 -13.12 -34.42
N TRP A 25 -8.49 -12.33 -35.25
CA TRP A 25 -7.56 -11.31 -34.78
C TRP A 25 -8.27 -10.20 -34.00
N ARG A 26 -9.46 -9.75 -34.44
CA ARG A 26 -10.24 -8.73 -33.72
C ARG A 26 -10.62 -9.19 -32.31
N PHE A 27 -10.99 -10.47 -32.17
CA PHE A 27 -11.29 -11.04 -30.86
C PHE A 27 -10.03 -11.20 -29.99
N SER A 28 -8.89 -11.62 -30.56
CA SER A 28 -7.62 -11.70 -29.83
C SER A 28 -7.16 -10.33 -29.34
N ALA A 29 -7.18 -9.32 -30.20
CA ALA A 29 -6.79 -7.96 -29.87
C ALA A 29 -7.73 -7.32 -28.82
N ALA A 30 -9.04 -7.57 -28.92
CA ALA A 30 -10.00 -7.10 -27.92
C ALA A 30 -9.78 -7.77 -26.55
N ARG A 31 -9.46 -9.08 -26.55
CA ARG A 31 -9.12 -9.82 -25.34
C ARG A 31 -7.84 -9.27 -24.70
N GLU A 32 -6.76 -9.15 -25.46
CA GLU A 32 -5.48 -8.62 -24.97
C GLU A 32 -5.61 -7.19 -24.41
N ALA A 33 -6.42 -6.35 -25.06
CA ALA A 33 -6.69 -4.98 -24.59
C ALA A 33 -7.41 -4.93 -23.23
N VAL A 34 -8.13 -5.98 -22.84
CA VAL A 34 -8.84 -6.07 -21.55
C VAL A 34 -8.02 -6.83 -20.50
N GLU A 35 -7.35 -7.91 -20.90
CA GLU A 35 -6.57 -8.76 -19.98
C GLU A 35 -5.33 -8.03 -19.45
N THR A 36 -4.62 -7.28 -20.32
CA THR A 36 -3.38 -6.59 -19.93
C THR A 36 -3.54 -5.58 -18.78
N PRO A 37 -4.53 -4.66 -18.76
CA PRO A 37 -4.72 -3.77 -17.60
C PRO A 37 -5.22 -4.51 -16.37
N LEU A 38 -6.00 -5.59 -16.53
CA LEU A 38 -6.51 -6.38 -15.41
C LEU A 38 -5.38 -7.04 -14.62
N PHE A 39 -4.44 -7.71 -15.29
CA PHE A 39 -3.28 -8.35 -14.63
C PHE A 39 -2.41 -7.34 -13.89
N ILE A 40 -2.10 -6.19 -14.50
CA ILE A 40 -1.30 -5.14 -13.87
C ILE A 40 -2.01 -4.60 -12.62
N THR A 41 -3.32 -4.38 -12.71
CA THR A 41 -4.13 -3.87 -11.59
C THR A 41 -4.13 -4.87 -10.44
N ILE A 42 -4.30 -6.17 -10.72
CA ILE A 42 -4.28 -7.22 -9.69
C ILE A 42 -2.93 -7.23 -8.97
N ILE A 43 -1.82 -7.25 -9.71
CA ILE A 43 -0.46 -7.25 -9.12
C ILE A 43 -0.25 -6.00 -8.27
N ALA A 44 -0.61 -4.82 -8.77
CA ALA A 44 -0.46 -3.56 -8.06
C ALA A 44 -1.27 -3.53 -6.75
N VAL A 45 -2.53 -4.01 -6.78
CA VAL A 45 -3.40 -4.10 -5.60
C VAL A 45 -2.83 -5.11 -4.60
N THR A 46 -2.41 -6.29 -5.04
CA THR A 46 -1.81 -7.30 -4.16
C THR A 46 -0.53 -6.78 -3.49
N ALA A 47 0.36 -6.15 -4.25
CA ALA A 47 1.58 -5.55 -3.70
C ALA A 47 1.25 -4.43 -2.69
N GLY A 48 0.26 -3.59 -3.00
CA GLY A 48 -0.23 -2.55 -2.10
C GLY A 48 -0.78 -3.11 -0.78
N ILE A 49 -1.54 -4.20 -0.83
CA ILE A 49 -2.07 -4.88 0.37
C ILE A 49 -0.93 -5.44 1.22
N VAL A 50 0.04 -6.13 0.61
CA VAL A 50 1.18 -6.71 1.34
C VAL A 50 2.00 -5.62 2.02
N LEU A 51 2.30 -4.54 1.31
CA LEU A 51 3.02 -3.40 1.87
C LEU A 51 2.24 -2.73 3.00
N PHE A 52 0.93 -2.53 2.81
CA PHE A 52 0.05 -1.98 3.83
C PHE A 52 0.07 -2.83 5.10
N LEU A 53 -0.10 -4.14 5.00
CA LEU A 53 -0.10 -5.04 6.16
C LEU A 53 1.26 -5.01 6.89
N PHE A 54 2.36 -4.97 6.14
CA PHE A 54 3.69 -4.87 6.73
C PHE A 54 3.90 -3.56 7.49
N ILE A 55 3.57 -2.42 6.88
CA ILE A 55 3.69 -1.10 7.52
C ILE A 55 2.74 -1.00 8.70
N PHE A 56 1.51 -1.50 8.57
CA PHE A 56 0.51 -1.49 9.64
C PHE A 56 0.98 -2.30 10.85
N TRP A 57 1.51 -3.51 10.63
CA TRP A 57 2.06 -4.35 11.68
C TRP A 57 3.25 -3.68 12.39
N THR A 58 4.22 -3.17 11.63
CA THR A 58 5.39 -2.50 12.21
C THR A 58 5.00 -1.25 13.00
N SER A 59 4.01 -0.49 12.54
CA SER A 59 3.46 0.66 13.25
C SER A 59 2.84 0.27 14.59
N LEU A 60 2.02 -0.78 14.63
CA LEU A 60 1.41 -1.27 15.87
C LEU A 60 2.46 -1.78 16.88
N ALA A 61 3.50 -2.46 16.39
CA ALA A 61 4.57 -2.98 17.23
C ALA A 61 5.39 -1.84 17.87
N VAL A 62 5.77 -0.82 17.09
CA VAL A 62 6.49 0.35 17.58
C VAL A 62 5.64 1.17 18.55
N GLY A 63 4.37 1.40 18.20
CA GLY A 63 3.45 2.12 19.08
C GLY A 63 3.22 1.39 20.40
N ALA A 64 3.11 0.05 20.37
CA ALA A 64 2.95 -0.75 21.59
C ALA A 64 4.18 -0.64 22.50
N LYS A 65 5.38 -0.68 21.90
CA LYS A 65 6.63 -0.45 22.62
C LYS A 65 6.67 0.96 23.25
N ARG A 66 6.32 2.00 22.50
CA ARG A 66 6.27 3.38 23.02
C ARG A 66 5.26 3.54 24.15
N CYS A 67 4.08 2.91 24.04
CA CYS A 67 3.11 2.88 25.14
C CYS A 67 3.73 2.26 26.40
N HIS A 68 4.40 1.11 26.26
CA HIS A 68 5.06 0.43 27.37
C HIS A 68 6.23 1.25 27.96
N ASP A 69 7.02 1.93 27.14
CA ASP A 69 8.11 2.82 27.58
C ASP A 69 7.58 3.95 28.47
N ARG A 70 6.32 4.38 28.25
CA ARG A 70 5.63 5.40 29.06
C ARG A 70 4.77 4.83 30.19
N GLY A 71 4.84 3.52 30.44
CA GLY A 71 4.09 2.85 31.50
C GLY A 71 2.59 2.69 31.23
N ARG A 72 2.16 2.83 29.96
CA ARG A 72 0.80 2.57 29.50
C ARG A 72 0.73 1.20 28.81
N SER A 73 -0.46 0.58 28.78
CA SER A 73 -0.65 -0.65 28.00
C SER A 73 -0.65 -0.36 26.50
N GLY A 74 -0.19 -1.31 25.68
CA GLY A 74 -0.23 -1.18 24.21
C GLY A 74 -1.65 -0.96 23.64
N TRP A 75 -2.69 -1.30 24.41
CA TRP A 75 -4.10 -1.07 24.08
C TRP A 75 -4.49 0.41 23.96
N PHE A 76 -3.72 1.33 24.53
CA PHE A 76 -3.95 2.77 24.35
C PHE A 76 -3.87 3.19 22.87
N GLN A 77 -3.25 2.39 22.01
CA GLN A 77 -3.28 2.62 20.56
C GLN A 77 -4.69 2.53 19.96
N LEU A 78 -5.63 1.79 20.57
CA LEU A 78 -7.01 1.71 20.08
C LEU A 78 -7.76 3.04 20.14
N ILE A 79 -7.25 4.02 20.91
CA ILE A 79 -7.76 5.38 20.92
C ILE A 79 -7.72 5.98 19.50
N SER A 80 -6.79 5.55 18.64
CA SER A 80 -6.71 5.98 17.23
C SER A 80 -7.94 5.64 16.38
N LEU A 81 -8.80 4.73 16.84
CA LEU A 81 -10.07 4.43 16.19
C LEU A 81 -11.06 5.59 16.31
N ILE A 82 -10.84 6.52 17.25
CA ILE A 82 -11.57 7.77 17.33
C ILE A 82 -10.89 8.76 16.37
N PRO A 83 -11.54 9.12 15.25
CA PRO A 83 -10.94 10.01 14.26
C PRO A 83 -10.62 11.38 14.86
N PHE A 84 -9.56 12.01 14.37
CA PHE A 84 -9.00 13.29 14.82
C PHE A 84 -8.40 13.27 16.23
N ILE A 85 -9.21 13.04 17.25
CA ILE A 85 -8.78 13.10 18.66
C ILE A 85 -7.78 11.99 18.96
N GLY A 86 -8.03 10.78 18.48
CA GLY A 86 -7.18 9.64 18.80
C GLY A 86 -5.83 9.67 18.10
N SER A 87 -5.83 10.04 16.83
CA SER A 87 -4.61 10.30 16.06
C SER A 87 -3.78 11.44 16.65
N LEU A 88 -4.43 12.52 17.10
CA LEU A 88 -3.75 13.65 17.72
C LEU A 88 -3.13 13.25 19.07
N TRP A 89 -3.85 12.47 19.87
CA TRP A 89 -3.34 11.95 21.14
C TRP A 89 -2.12 11.05 20.94
N LEU A 90 -2.15 10.10 20.00
CA LEU A 90 -0.99 9.24 19.71
C LEU A 90 0.20 10.04 19.16
N LEU A 91 -0.04 11.03 18.31
CA LEU A 91 1.02 11.90 17.79
C LEU A 91 1.74 12.62 18.92
N VAL A 92 0.99 13.23 19.85
CA VAL A 92 1.56 13.98 20.98
C VAL A 92 2.22 13.04 21.98
N GLU A 93 1.53 11.96 22.39
CA GLU A 93 1.98 11.07 23.46
C GLU A 93 3.09 10.11 23.03
N LEU A 94 3.06 9.58 21.80
CA LEU A 94 4.08 8.64 21.32
C LEU A 94 5.15 9.30 20.43
N GLY A 95 4.81 10.41 19.77
CA GLY A 95 5.71 11.10 18.84
C GLY A 95 6.51 12.24 19.46
N ILE A 96 5.86 13.14 20.21
CA ILE A 96 6.45 14.43 20.63
C ILE A 96 6.99 14.37 22.06
N LEU A 97 6.26 13.75 22.98
CA LEU A 97 6.63 13.75 24.40
C LEU A 97 7.76 12.76 24.71
N LYS A 98 8.67 13.19 25.61
CA LYS A 98 9.77 12.36 26.10
C LYS A 98 9.24 11.12 26.84
N GLY A 99 9.99 10.03 26.76
CA GLY A 99 9.78 8.86 27.61
C GLY A 99 9.88 9.21 29.10
N LYS A 100 9.43 8.32 29.97
CA LYS A 100 9.46 8.54 31.43
C LYS A 100 10.88 8.88 31.91
N GLU A 101 11.01 9.90 32.75
CA GLU A 101 12.29 10.30 33.35
C GLU A 101 12.73 9.30 34.43
N GLY A 102 14.02 8.96 34.43
CA GLY A 102 14.60 7.96 35.33
C GLY A 102 14.54 6.52 34.78
N GLY A 103 15.20 5.60 35.48
CA GLY A 103 15.27 4.20 35.05
C GLY A 103 13.89 3.55 34.93
N ASN A 104 13.70 2.75 33.87
CA ASN A 104 12.51 1.94 33.67
C ASN A 104 12.83 0.45 33.92
N ARG A 105 11.82 -0.42 33.79
CA ARG A 105 12.00 -1.88 33.97
C ARG A 105 12.96 -2.54 32.97
N PHE A 106 13.40 -1.81 31.95
CA PHE A 106 14.31 -2.26 30.91
C PHE A 106 15.73 -1.69 31.10
N GLY A 107 15.95 -0.79 32.05
CA GLY A 107 17.28 -0.27 32.38
C GLY A 107 17.27 1.17 32.91
N PRO A 108 18.44 1.64 33.39
CA PRO A 108 18.63 3.04 33.76
C PRO A 108 18.48 3.98 32.55
N ASP A 109 18.08 5.22 32.80
CA ASP A 109 17.94 6.24 31.76
C ASP A 109 19.33 6.55 31.17
N PRO A 110 19.54 6.40 29.85
CA PRO A 110 20.83 6.69 29.22
C PRO A 110 21.17 8.18 29.21
N LEU A 111 20.23 9.06 29.56
CA LEU A 111 20.39 10.51 29.64
C LEU A 111 20.45 11.02 31.09
N ALA A 112 20.44 10.13 32.09
CA ALA A 112 20.62 10.48 33.51
C ALA A 112 22.09 10.77 33.85
#